data_AF-A0A376VVC1-F1
#
_entry.id   AF-A0A376VVC1-F1
#
_cell.length_a   1.000
_cell.length_b   1.000
_cell.length_c   1.000
_cell.angle_alpha   90.00
_cell.angle_beta   90.00
_cell.angle_gamma   90.00
#
_symmetry.space_group_name_H-M   'P 1'
#
loop_
_entity.id
_entity.type
_entity.pdbx_description
1 polymer ?
#
loop_
_entity_poly.entity_id
_entity_poly.type
_entity_poly.pdbx_seq_one_letter_code
_entity_poly.pdbx_strand_id
1 'polypeptide(L)'
;MRSVNQRYLETYFRLPEQFRSLEPVVRERIRSRLTRGKVECTLRYEPDVSAQGELILNEKLAKQLVTAANWVKMQSDEGEINPVDILRWPGVMAAQEQDLDAIAAEILAALDGTLDDFIIARETEGQALKVLIEQRLEGVTAEVGQSACPYAGNPAMAA
;
A
#
# COMPACT_ATOMS: atom_id res chain seq x y z
N MET A 1 -4.80 -3.10 2.16
CA MET A 1 -4.19 -4.45 2.23
C MET A 1 -5.31 -5.48 2.41
N ARG A 2 -5.21 -6.67 1.81
CA ARG A 2 -6.16 -7.78 2.00
C ARG A 2 -5.41 -9.03 2.41
N SER A 3 -6.04 -9.91 3.20
CA SER A 3 -5.43 -11.16 3.61
C SER A 3 -6.43 -12.28 3.86
N VAL A 4 -5.98 -13.52 3.68
CA VAL A 4 -6.73 -14.73 4.06
C VAL A 4 -5.83 -15.69 4.86
N ASN A 5 -6.47 -16.52 5.68
CA ASN A 5 -5.77 -17.53 6.46
C ASN A 5 -5.29 -18.68 5.54
N GLN A 6 -3.99 -18.71 5.27
CA GLN A 6 -3.30 -19.79 4.60
C GLN A 6 -2.14 -20.28 5.47
N ARG A 7 -1.75 -21.54 5.26
CA ARG A 7 -0.69 -22.21 6.03
C ARG A 7 0.67 -21.55 5.84
N TYR A 8 0.98 -21.15 4.62
CA TYR A 8 2.25 -20.51 4.26
C TYR A 8 2.06 -19.02 4.05
N LEU A 9 3.14 -18.26 4.18
CA LEU A 9 3.14 -16.85 3.82
C LEU A 9 3.27 -16.73 2.30
N GLU A 10 2.23 -16.20 1.68
CA GLU A 10 2.22 -15.82 0.26
C GLU A 10 2.00 -14.31 0.15
N THR A 11 2.84 -13.62 -0.60
CA THR A 11 2.74 -12.16 -0.77
C THR A 11 2.55 -11.81 -2.23
N TYR A 12 1.52 -11.02 -2.54
CA TYR A 12 1.24 -10.49 -3.87
C TYR A 12 1.23 -8.96 -3.85
N PHE A 13 1.99 -8.36 -4.76
CA PHE A 13 2.16 -6.91 -4.85
C PHE A 13 1.62 -6.39 -6.18
N ARG A 14 0.88 -5.28 -6.11
CA ARG A 14 0.50 -4.48 -7.27
C ARG A 14 0.89 -3.04 -6.98
N LEU A 15 2.01 -2.61 -7.57
CA LEU A 15 2.59 -1.28 -7.42
C LEU A 15 2.56 -0.55 -8.77
N PRO A 16 2.32 0.78 -8.80
CA PRO A 16 2.54 1.61 -9.99
C PRO A 16 4.00 1.55 -10.44
N GLU A 17 4.25 1.84 -11.73
CA GLU A 17 5.59 1.69 -12.34
C GLU A 17 6.66 2.50 -11.59
N GLN A 18 6.33 3.75 -11.24
CA GLN A 18 7.19 4.67 -10.52
C GLN A 18 7.61 4.21 -9.10
N PHE A 19 6.94 3.18 -8.54
CA PHE A 19 7.23 2.64 -7.20
C PHE A 19 7.60 1.16 -7.22
N ARG A 20 7.87 0.56 -8.39
CA ARG A 20 8.27 -0.85 -8.48
C ARG A 20 9.54 -1.18 -7.69
N SER A 21 10.47 -0.23 -7.60
CA SER A 21 11.70 -0.37 -6.81
C SER A 21 11.44 -0.64 -5.33
N LEU A 22 10.26 -0.27 -4.81
CA LEU A 22 9.88 -0.53 -3.42
C LEU A 22 9.46 -1.96 -3.15
N GLU A 23 9.08 -2.74 -4.17
CA GLU A 23 8.59 -4.11 -4.00
C GLU A 23 9.50 -4.99 -3.13
N PRO A 24 10.83 -5.11 -3.37
CA PRO A 24 11.70 -5.94 -2.53
C PRO A 24 11.71 -5.48 -1.06
N VAL A 25 11.69 -4.17 -0.82
CA VAL A 25 11.70 -3.59 0.55
C VAL A 25 10.37 -3.89 1.26
N VAL A 26 9.24 -3.66 0.58
CA VAL A 26 7.91 -3.96 1.09
C VAL A 26 7.78 -5.45 1.41
N ARG A 27 8.26 -6.30 0.50
CA ARG A 27 8.25 -7.76 0.68
C ARG A 27 9.00 -8.17 1.92
N GLU A 28 10.21 -7.66 2.12
CA GLU A 28 11.03 -8.01 3.28
C GLU A 28 10.38 -7.56 4.59
N ARG A 29 9.85 -6.34 4.64
CA ARG A 29 9.12 -5.84 5.82
C ARG A 29 7.94 -6.74 6.19
N ILE A 30 7.15 -7.17 5.21
CA ILE A 30 6.04 -8.10 5.44
C ILE A 30 6.54 -9.46 5.95
N ARG A 31 7.59 -10.02 5.35
CA ARG A 31 8.17 -11.31 5.77
C ARG A 31 8.76 -11.26 7.17
N SER A 32 9.30 -10.12 7.60
CA SER A 32 9.84 -9.95 8.95
C SER A 32 8.77 -9.92 10.04
N ARG A 33 7.55 -9.53 9.69
CA ARG A 33 6.42 -9.32 10.63
C ARG A 33 5.39 -10.44 10.60
N LEU A 34 5.23 -11.11 9.46
CA LEU A 34 4.22 -12.14 9.25
C LEU A 34 4.86 -13.47 8.85
N THR A 35 4.39 -14.57 9.44
CA THR A 35 4.90 -15.93 9.18
C THR A 35 3.95 -16.79 8.37
N ARG A 36 2.66 -16.44 8.30
CA ARG A 36 1.62 -17.21 7.60
C ARG A 36 0.52 -16.33 7.01
N GLY A 37 -0.13 -16.82 5.97
CA GLY A 37 -1.29 -16.22 5.34
C GLY A 37 -0.99 -15.69 3.95
N LYS A 38 -2.03 -15.51 3.14
CA LYS A 38 -1.92 -14.80 1.88
C LYS A 38 -2.09 -13.33 2.15
N VAL A 39 -1.20 -12.50 1.64
CA VAL A 39 -1.22 -11.04 1.78
C VAL A 39 -1.20 -10.41 0.40
N GLU A 40 -2.23 -9.62 0.10
CA GLU A 40 -2.35 -8.84 -1.12
C GLU A 40 -2.18 -7.36 -0.79
N CYS A 41 -1.09 -6.77 -1.27
CA CYS A 41 -0.76 -5.37 -1.12
C CYS A 41 -0.90 -4.67 -2.48
N THR A 42 -1.82 -3.71 -2.56
CA THR A 42 -2.02 -2.87 -3.74
C THR A 42 -1.78 -1.43 -3.34
N LEU A 43 -0.86 -0.76 -4.04
CA LEU A 43 -0.65 0.67 -3.93
C LEU A 43 -1.41 1.35 -5.06
N ARG A 44 -2.26 2.29 -4.70
CA ARG A 44 -2.89 3.22 -5.64
C ARG A 44 -2.29 4.59 -5.37
N TYR A 45 -1.72 5.19 -6.40
CA TYR A 45 -1.17 6.52 -6.35
C TYR A 45 -1.93 7.38 -7.35
N GLU A 46 -2.60 8.41 -6.85
CA GLU A 46 -3.32 9.39 -7.65
C GLU A 46 -2.73 10.76 -7.30
N PRO A 47 -1.84 11.32 -8.14
CA PRO A 47 -1.29 12.63 -7.89
C PRO A 47 -2.43 13.65 -7.97
N ASP A 48 -2.53 14.52 -6.97
CA ASP A 48 -3.51 15.60 -7.00
C ASP A 48 -3.08 16.64 -8.05
N VAL A 49 -3.82 16.67 -9.15
CA VAL A 49 -3.58 17.59 -10.28
C VAL A 49 -3.87 19.04 -9.87
N SER A 50 -4.71 19.27 -8.85
CA SER A 50 -4.97 20.60 -8.31
C SER A 50 -3.89 21.06 -7.32
N ALA A 51 -3.14 20.12 -6.75
CA ALA A 51 -1.95 20.35 -5.96
C ALA A 51 -0.66 20.35 -6.79
N GLN A 52 -0.74 20.35 -8.13
CA GLN A 52 0.34 20.87 -8.96
C GLN A 52 0.47 22.36 -8.61
N GLY A 53 1.27 22.62 -7.59
CA GLY A 53 1.60 23.95 -7.13
C GLY A 53 2.12 24.80 -8.28
N GLU A 54 2.07 26.11 -8.04
CA GLU A 54 2.57 27.20 -8.88
C GLU A 54 3.46 26.74 -10.03
N LEU A 55 3.08 27.10 -11.27
CA LEU A 55 3.83 26.78 -12.48
C LEU A 55 5.32 27.04 -12.24
N ILE A 56 6.13 25.98 -12.21
CA ILE A 56 7.55 26.10 -11.93
C ILE A 56 8.22 26.53 -13.23
N LEU A 57 8.66 27.78 -13.24
CA LEU A 57 9.43 28.35 -14.33
C LEU A 57 10.87 27.85 -14.24
N ASN A 58 11.34 27.16 -15.27
CA ASN A 58 12.76 26.91 -15.44
C ASN A 58 13.46 28.22 -15.86
N GLU A 59 13.82 29.04 -14.87
CA GLU A 59 14.43 30.37 -15.10
C GLU A 59 15.67 30.31 -15.98
N LYS A 60 16.48 29.26 -15.85
CA LYS A 60 17.72 29.10 -16.62
C LYS A 60 17.40 28.94 -18.10
N LEU A 61 16.47 28.05 -18.43
CA LEU A 61 16.02 27.83 -19.80
C LEU A 61 15.29 29.07 -20.35
N ALA A 62 14.45 29.71 -19.54
CA ALA A 62 13.78 30.96 -19.91
C ALA A 62 14.78 32.07 -20.26
N LYS A 63 15.83 32.27 -19.46
CA LYS A 63 16.91 33.24 -19.73
C LYS A 63 17.68 32.91 -21.02
N GLN A 64 17.96 31.63 -21.26
CA GLN A 64 18.60 31.18 -22.51
C GLN A 64 17.73 31.48 -23.74
N LEU A 65 16.42 31.23 -23.65
CA LEU A 65 15.47 31.53 -24.74
C LEU A 65 15.33 33.03 -24.99
N VAL A 66 15.23 33.85 -23.94
CA VAL A 66 15.21 35.32 -24.08
C VAL A 66 16.48 35.81 -24.77
N THR A 67 17.64 35.26 -24.42
CA THR A 67 18.93 35.64 -25.03
C THR A 67 18.96 35.26 -26.51
N ALA A 68 18.53 34.05 -26.85
CA ALA A 68 18.46 33.58 -28.23
C ALA A 68 17.45 34.39 -29.07
N ALA A 69 16.27 34.67 -28.52
CA ALA A 69 15.23 35.46 -29.18
C ALA A 69 15.70 36.90 -29.44
N ASN A 70 16.41 37.52 -28.49
CA ASN A 70 17.02 38.84 -28.67
C ASN A 70 18.10 38.84 -29.75
N TRP A 71 18.92 37.79 -29.82
CA TRP A 71 19.92 37.66 -30.88
C TRP A 71 19.26 37.56 -32.26
N VAL A 72 18.23 36.74 -32.41
CA VAL A 72 17.48 36.60 -33.67
C VAL A 72 16.88 37.95 -34.08
N LYS A 73 16.26 38.66 -33.15
CA LYS A 73 15.68 39.99 -33.40
C LYS A 73 16.70 40.99 -33.94
N MET A 74 17.93 40.98 -33.41
CA MET A 74 19.00 41.86 -33.92
C MET A 74 19.45 41.50 -35.35
N GLN A 75 19.27 40.25 -35.78
CA GLN A 75 19.65 39.81 -37.13
C GLN A 75 18.54 40.00 -38.16
N SER A 76 17.27 39.95 -37.75
CA SER A 76 16.12 40.02 -38.67
C SER A 76 15.50 41.42 -38.81
N ASP A 77 15.79 42.36 -37.90
CA ASP A 77 15.16 43.70 -37.78
C ASP A 77 13.61 43.69 -37.74
N GLU A 78 13.03 42.49 -37.63
CA GLU A 78 11.61 42.19 -37.61
C GLU A 78 11.31 41.19 -36.47
N GLY A 79 10.21 41.41 -35.76
CA GLY A 79 9.66 40.50 -34.75
C GLY A 79 9.61 41.07 -33.33
N GLU A 80 8.45 40.91 -32.67
CA GLU A 80 8.29 41.13 -31.24
C GLU A 80 8.48 39.81 -30.47
N ILE A 81 9.20 39.87 -29.35
CA ILE A 81 9.33 38.71 -28.45
C ILE A 81 8.10 38.68 -27.56
N ASN A 82 7.22 37.70 -27.77
CA ASN A 82 6.07 37.50 -26.90
C ASN A 82 6.48 36.64 -25.69
N PRO A 83 6.34 37.14 -24.44
CA PRO A 83 6.63 36.36 -23.24
C PRO A 83 5.84 35.05 -23.16
N VAL A 84 4.63 35.03 -23.74
CA VAL A 84 3.78 33.83 -23.78
C VAL A 84 4.42 32.72 -24.61
N ASP A 85 5.14 33.07 -25.68
CA ASP A 85 5.80 32.07 -26.53
C ASP A 85 7.01 31.44 -25.83
N ILE A 86 7.68 32.20 -24.94
CA ILE A 86 8.75 31.68 -24.09
C ILE A 86 8.17 30.73 -23.05
N LEU A 87 7.08 31.09 -22.39
CA LEU A 87 6.42 30.23 -21.41
C LEU A 87 5.88 28.93 -22.05
N ARG A 88 5.39 28.99 -23.29
CA ARG A 88 4.89 27.80 -23.99
C ARG A 88 6.00 26.91 -24.56
N TRP A 89 7.25 27.35 -24.51
CA TRP A 89 8.37 26.58 -25.03
C TRP A 89 8.56 25.29 -24.22
N PRO A 90 8.72 24.13 -24.88
CA PRO A 90 8.88 22.85 -24.18
C PRO A 90 10.00 22.90 -23.13
N GLY A 91 9.65 22.56 -21.88
CA GLY A 91 10.59 22.52 -20.76
C GLY A 91 10.79 23.86 -20.02
N VAL A 92 10.19 24.97 -20.46
CA VAL A 92 10.22 26.25 -19.73
C VAL A 92 9.25 26.24 -18.58
N MET A 93 8.02 25.80 -18.86
CA MET A 93 7.02 25.54 -17.84
C MET A 93 7.11 24.07 -17.49
N ALA A 94 7.62 23.79 -16.29
CA ALA A 94 7.64 22.46 -15.73
C ALA A 94 6.45 22.34 -14.77
N ALA A 95 5.70 21.25 -14.89
CA ALA A 95 4.93 20.78 -13.74
C ALA A 95 5.93 20.41 -12.65
N GLN A 96 5.63 20.72 -11.39
CA GLN A 96 6.46 20.35 -10.26
C GLN A 96 6.79 18.86 -10.33
N GLU A 97 8.07 18.55 -10.52
CA GLU A 97 8.56 17.17 -10.51
C GLU A 97 8.42 16.69 -9.07
N GLN A 98 7.53 15.72 -8.86
CA GLN A 98 7.26 15.20 -7.53
C GLN A 98 8.51 14.48 -7.02
N ASP A 99 8.91 14.78 -5.79
CA ASP A 99 10.01 14.08 -5.12
C ASP A 99 9.56 12.65 -4.78
N LEU A 100 9.84 11.73 -5.71
CA LEU A 100 9.45 10.33 -5.59
C LEU A 100 10.14 9.64 -4.41
N ASP A 101 11.32 10.11 -3.99
CA ASP A 101 12.05 9.54 -2.86
C ASP A 101 11.38 9.93 -1.54
N ALA A 102 10.96 11.19 -1.41
CA ALA A 102 10.15 11.64 -0.27
C ALA A 102 8.82 10.86 -0.19
N ILE A 103 8.11 10.73 -1.32
CA ILE A 103 6.85 9.98 -1.38
C ILE A 103 7.08 8.50 -1.05
N ALA A 104 8.18 7.90 -1.54
CA ALA A 104 8.54 6.52 -1.22
C ALA A 104 8.76 6.32 0.28
N ALA A 105 9.41 7.26 0.96
CA ALA A 105 9.60 7.21 2.41
C ALA A 105 8.26 7.25 3.15
N GLU A 106 7.34 8.14 2.73
CA GLU A 106 5.98 8.22 3.30
C GLU A 106 5.17 6.93 3.07
N ILE A 107 5.24 6.33 1.88
CA ILE A 107 4.59 5.06 1.57
C ILE A 107 5.09 3.95 2.50
N LEU A 108 6.41 3.89 2.74
CA LEU A 108 7.01 2.89 3.62
C LEU A 108 6.60 3.09 5.08
N ALA A 109 6.51 4.34 5.55
CA ALA A 109 6.01 4.65 6.89
C ALA A 109 4.53 4.27 7.04
N ALA A 110 3.70 4.57 6.04
CA ALA A 110 2.29 4.19 6.02
C ALA A 110 2.09 2.66 6.01
N LEU A 111 2.98 1.93 5.32
CA LEU A 111 3.00 0.47 5.34
C LEU A 111 3.28 -0.06 6.75
N ASP A 112 4.25 0.52 7.47
CA ASP A 112 4.60 0.06 8.82
C ASP A 112 3.39 0.18 9.77
N GLY A 113 2.71 1.33 9.77
CA GLY A 113 1.49 1.51 10.55
C GLY A 113 0.36 0.58 10.12
N THR A 114 0.18 0.37 8.81
CA THR A 114 -0.81 -0.59 8.30
C THR A 114 -0.53 -2.02 8.77
N LEU A 115 0.75 -2.41 8.87
CA LEU A 115 1.13 -3.74 9.35
C LEU A 115 0.86 -3.91 10.85
N ASP A 116 1.09 -2.87 11.64
CA ASP A 116 0.77 -2.88 13.08
C ASP A 116 -0.73 -3.07 13.31
N ASP A 117 -1.56 -2.26 12.65
CA ASP A 117 -3.03 -2.38 12.72
C ASP A 117 -3.51 -3.75 12.24
N PHE A 118 -2.89 -4.27 11.18
CA PHE A 118 -3.23 -5.56 10.60
C PHE A 118 -2.91 -6.73 11.56
N ILE A 119 -1.79 -6.67 12.28
CA ILE A 119 -1.44 -7.69 13.28
C ILE A 119 -2.44 -7.68 14.44
N ILE A 120 -2.76 -6.49 14.96
CA ILE A 120 -3.75 -6.32 16.04
C ILE A 120 -5.11 -6.90 15.64
N ALA A 121 -5.55 -6.63 14.41
CA ALA A 121 -6.81 -7.17 13.88
C ALA A 121 -6.79 -8.70 13.84
N ARG A 122 -5.68 -9.32 13.39
CA ARG A 122 -5.53 -10.78 13.35
C ARG A 122 -5.50 -11.43 14.72
N GLU A 123 -4.85 -10.80 15.69
CA GLU A 123 -4.83 -11.30 17.06
C GLU A 123 -6.23 -11.28 17.68
N THR A 124 -6.96 -10.19 17.46
CA THR A 124 -8.34 -10.04 17.93
C THR A 124 -9.26 -11.11 17.31
N GLU A 125 -9.16 -11.33 15.99
CA GLU A 125 -9.89 -12.40 15.31
C GLU A 125 -9.50 -13.78 15.86
N GLY A 126 -8.21 -14.03 16.09
CA GLY A 126 -7.71 -15.28 16.64
C GLY A 126 -8.25 -15.58 18.05
N GLN A 127 -8.35 -14.55 18.91
CA GLN A 127 -8.95 -14.68 20.24
C GLN A 127 -10.44 -15.01 20.15
N ALA A 128 -11.19 -14.33 19.28
CA ALA A 128 -12.61 -14.63 19.07
C ALA A 128 -12.81 -16.07 18.55
N LEU A 129 -11.96 -16.51 17.62
CA LEU A 129 -12.02 -17.87 17.06
C LEU A 129 -11.68 -18.93 18.11
N LYS A 130 -10.71 -18.65 18.99
CA LYS A 130 -10.37 -19.53 20.12
C LYS A 130 -11.58 -19.75 21.02
N VAL A 131 -12.23 -18.68 21.47
CA VAL A 131 -13.42 -18.77 22.34
C VAL A 131 -14.52 -19.60 21.68
N LEU A 132 -14.78 -19.39 20.39
CA LEU A 132 -15.78 -20.15 19.65
C LEU A 132 -15.43 -21.65 19.56
N ILE A 133 -14.15 -21.99 19.36
CA ILE A 133 -13.69 -23.38 19.30
C ILE A 133 -13.83 -24.04 20.68
N GLU A 134 -13.43 -23.35 21.75
CA GLU A 134 -13.55 -23.85 23.13
C GLU A 134 -15.01 -24.15 23.48
N GLN A 135 -15.94 -23.23 23.17
CA GLN A 135 -17.38 -23.45 23.36
C GLN A 135 -17.91 -24.67 22.59
N ARG A 136 -17.43 -24.88 21.35
CA ARG A 136 -17.84 -26.05 20.55
C ARG A 136 -17.28 -27.36 21.14
N LEU A 137 -16.03 -27.35 21.61
CA LEU A 137 -15.41 -28.52 22.24
C LEU A 137 -16.12 -28.89 23.54
N GLU A 138 -16.51 -27.91 24.35
CA GLU A 138 -17.33 -28.13 25.55
C GLU A 138 -18.67 -28.79 25.20
N GLY A 139 -19.37 -28.26 24.19
CA GLY A 139 -20.62 -28.85 23.69
C GLY A 139 -20.45 -30.30 23.24
N VAL A 140 -19.43 -30.61 22.42
CA VAL A 140 -19.14 -31.99 22.00
C VAL A 140 -18.84 -32.89 23.20
N THR A 141 -18.10 -32.40 24.18
CA THR A 141 -17.76 -33.16 25.39
C THR A 141 -19.00 -33.48 26.22
N ALA A 142 -19.92 -32.52 26.35
CA ALA A 142 -21.19 -32.73 27.05
C ALA A 142 -22.06 -33.80 26.37
N GLU A 143 -22.17 -33.78 25.04
CA GLU A 143 -22.93 -34.76 24.25
C GLU A 143 -22.33 -36.18 24.36
N VAL A 144 -21.00 -36.29 24.31
CA VAL A 144 -20.30 -37.57 24.51
C VAL A 144 -20.52 -38.10 25.94
N GLY A 145 -20.52 -37.23 26.95
CA GLY A 145 -20.81 -37.59 28.34
C GLY A 145 -22.24 -38.11 28.56
N GLN A 146 -23.23 -37.51 27.89
CA GLN A 146 -24.61 -38.00 27.92
C GLN A 146 -24.75 -39.37 27.23
N SER A 147 -24.07 -39.54 26.09
CA SER A 147 -24.10 -40.78 25.31
C SER A 147 -23.34 -41.94 25.97
N ALA A 148 -22.33 -41.64 26.79
CA ALA A 148 -21.54 -42.63 27.54
C ALA A 148 -22.25 -43.17 28.81
N CYS A 149 -23.41 -42.63 29.19
CA CYS A 149 -24.20 -43.10 30.33
C CYS A 149 -25.48 -43.89 29.96
N PRO A 150 -25.41 -45.11 29.38
CA PRO A 150 -26.55 -46.04 29.35
C PRO A 150 -26.36 -47.35 30.14
N TYR A 151 -25.19 -47.65 30.71
CA TYR A 151 -24.90 -48.95 31.36
C TYR A 151 -24.57 -48.90 32.86
N ALA A 152 -24.93 -47.82 33.57
CA ALA A 152 -24.86 -47.77 35.03
C ALA A 152 -26.21 -48.19 35.64
N GLY A 153 -26.62 -49.45 35.46
CA GLY A 153 -27.80 -49.97 36.16
C GLY A 153 -28.46 -51.18 35.51
N ASN A 154 -27.85 -52.37 35.63
CA ASN A 154 -28.68 -53.59 35.67
C ASN A 154 -28.11 -54.59 36.69
N PRO A 155 -28.64 -54.63 37.93
CA PRO A 155 -28.24 -55.59 38.95
C PRO A 155 -28.99 -56.93 38.84
N ALA A 156 -29.53 -57.31 37.69
CA ALA A 156 -30.33 -58.54 37.53
C ALA A 156 -29.65 -59.58 36.62
N MET A 157 -28.57 -60.21 37.10
CA MET A 157 -28.14 -61.54 36.64
C MET A 157 -27.22 -62.18 37.70
N ALA A 158 -27.79 -62.40 38.88
CA ALA A 158 -27.23 -63.29 39.90
C ALA A 158 -28.38 -64.11 40.47
N ALA A 159 -28.74 -65.18 39.77
CA ALA A 159 -29.52 -66.31 40.26
C ALA A 159 -29.25 -67.52 39.36
#